data_AF-A0A4Q3NFI8-F1
#
_entry.id   AF-A0A4Q3NFI8-F1
#
_cell.length_a   1.000
_cell.length_b   1.000
_cell.length_c   1.000
_cell.angle_alpha   90.00
_cell.angle_beta   90.00
_cell.angle_gamma   90.00
#
_symmetry.space_group_name_H-M   'P 1'
#
loop_
_entity.id
_entity.type
_entity.pdbx_description
1 polymer ?
#
loop_
_entity_poly.entity_id
_entity_poly.type
_entity_poly.pdbx_seq_one_letter_code
_entity_poly.pdbx_strand_id
1 'polypeptide(L)'
;VGSTISEEIRRIERGEWPQDDNPLKHAPHTAASLLKGEWPHPYPRETGAAVLDERRHAKYWPPVGRVDNVYGDRNLFCACVPMSAYADGE
;
A
#
# COMPACT_ATOMS: atom_id res chain seq x y z
N VAL A 1 -17.03 8.38 5.35
CA VAL A 1 -17.30 7.09 4.66
C VAL A 1 -16.05 6.21 4.74
N GLY A 2 -15.95 5.34 5.74
CA GLY A 2 -14.87 4.36 5.82
C GLY A 2 -15.46 2.96 5.67
N SER A 3 -15.10 2.24 4.60
CA SER A 3 -15.39 0.81 4.51
C SER A 3 -14.60 0.10 5.60
N THR A 4 -15.24 -0.79 6.34
CA THR A 4 -14.50 -1.72 7.21
C THR A 4 -13.77 -2.74 6.35
N ILE A 5 -12.69 -3.33 6.84
CA ILE A 5 -11.96 -4.42 6.12
C ILE A 5 -12.91 -5.54 5.71
N SER A 6 -13.88 -5.87 6.57
CA SER A 6 -14.90 -6.87 6.29
C SER A 6 -15.80 -6.50 5.11
N GLU A 7 -16.14 -5.22 4.94
CA GLU A 7 -16.90 -4.77 3.78
C GLU A 7 -16.06 -4.78 2.51
N GLU A 8 -14.76 -4.48 2.60
CA GLU A 8 -13.84 -4.59 1.47
C GLU A 8 -13.73 -6.03 0.95
N ILE A 9 -13.66 -7.01 1.87
CA ILE A 9 -13.70 -8.43 1.52
C ILE A 9 -14.99 -8.77 0.77
N ARG A 10 -16.15 -8.34 1.28
CA ARG A 10 -17.44 -8.61 0.64
C ARG A 10 -17.55 -8.00 -0.75
N ARG A 11 -16.97 -6.82 -0.99
CA ARG A 11 -16.94 -6.21 -2.34
C ARG A 11 -16.15 -7.07 -3.32
N ILE A 12 -15.04 -7.65 -2.87
CA ILE A 12 -14.25 -8.61 -3.67
C ILE A 12 -15.06 -9.89 -3.91
N GLU A 13 -15.73 -10.44 -2.89
CA GLU A 13 -16.59 -11.63 -3.01
C GLU A 13 -17.75 -11.43 -4.00
N ARG A 14 -18.32 -10.21 -4.05
CA ARG A 14 -19.38 -9.84 -4.99
C ARG A 14 -18.85 -9.50 -6.39
N GLY A 15 -17.55 -9.49 -6.60
CA GLY A 15 -16.91 -9.16 -7.89
C GLY A 15 -16.92 -7.67 -8.24
N GLU A 16 -17.22 -6.79 -7.27
CA GLU A 16 -17.15 -5.34 -7.48
C GLU A 16 -15.70 -4.86 -7.67
N TRP A 17 -14.76 -5.53 -7.00
CA TRP A 17 -13.32 -5.33 -7.17
C TRP A 17 -12.62 -6.63 -7.60
N PRO A 18 -11.65 -6.55 -8.53
CA PRO A 18 -10.82 -7.68 -8.89
C PRO A 18 -10.12 -8.32 -7.67
N GLN A 19 -9.91 -9.64 -7.72
CA GLN A 19 -9.23 -10.36 -6.63
C GLN A 19 -7.75 -9.98 -6.49
N ASP A 20 -7.13 -9.55 -7.59
CA ASP A 20 -5.73 -9.18 -7.72
C ASP A 20 -5.49 -7.66 -7.63
N ASP A 21 -6.49 -6.83 -7.95
CA ASP A 21 -6.43 -5.36 -7.83
C ASP A 21 -7.54 -4.80 -6.92
N ASN A 22 -7.23 -4.66 -5.64
CA ASN A 22 -8.12 -4.12 -4.62
C ASN A 22 -7.33 -3.47 -3.45
N PRO A 23 -7.98 -2.69 -2.56
CA PRO A 23 -7.30 -2.03 -1.46
C PRO A 23 -6.50 -2.99 -0.56
N LEU A 24 -7.02 -4.19 -0.31
CA LEU A 24 -6.39 -5.18 0.57
C LEU A 24 -5.11 -5.78 -0.03
N LYS A 25 -5.08 -5.99 -1.36
CA LYS A 25 -3.90 -6.47 -2.07
C LYS A 25 -2.81 -5.41 -2.17
N HIS A 26 -3.20 -4.15 -2.36
CA HIS A 26 -2.26 -3.04 -2.54
C HIS A 26 -1.86 -2.33 -1.23
N ALA A 27 -2.48 -2.66 -0.10
CA ALA A 27 -2.04 -2.16 1.20
C ALA A 27 -0.61 -2.64 1.55
N PRO A 28 0.17 -1.85 2.30
CA PRO A 28 -0.12 -0.47 2.72
C PRO A 28 0.10 0.55 1.59
N HIS A 29 -0.76 1.57 1.52
CA HIS A 29 -0.60 2.70 0.60
C HIS A 29 0.27 3.79 1.22
N THR A 30 1.41 4.08 0.60
CA THR A 30 2.31 5.17 1.04
C THR A 30 1.81 6.52 0.53
N ALA A 31 2.24 7.61 1.18
CA ALA A 31 1.96 8.96 0.68
C ALA A 31 2.44 9.13 -0.77
N ALA A 32 3.65 8.63 -1.09
CA ALA A 32 4.21 8.67 -2.44
C ALA A 32 3.35 7.90 -3.46
N SER A 33 2.81 6.73 -3.12
CA SER A 33 1.93 5.97 -4.03
C SER A 33 0.63 6.71 -4.35
N LEU A 34 0.09 7.45 -3.38
CA LEU A 34 -1.18 8.17 -3.53
C LEU A 34 -0.99 9.52 -4.23
N LEU A 35 0.17 10.14 -4.11
CA LEU A 35 0.48 11.44 -4.74
C LEU A 35 0.89 11.32 -6.22
N LYS A 36 0.99 10.10 -6.77
CA LYS A 36 1.17 9.91 -8.22
C LYS A 36 0.02 10.54 -9.01
N GLY A 37 0.34 11.13 -10.15
CA GLY A 37 -0.65 11.80 -11.01
C GLY A 37 -1.75 10.84 -11.47
N GLU A 38 -1.35 9.71 -12.07
CA GLU A 38 -2.27 8.67 -12.50
C GLU A 38 -2.66 7.73 -11.34
N TRP A 39 -3.90 7.25 -11.37
CA TRP A 39 -4.44 6.29 -10.40
C TRP A 39 -5.12 5.12 -11.15
N PRO A 40 -4.37 4.06 -11.48
CA PRO A 40 -4.85 2.99 -12.35
C PRO A 40 -5.59 1.87 -11.58
N HIS A 41 -6.23 2.19 -10.46
CA HIS A 41 -6.91 1.20 -9.61
C HIS A 41 -8.44 1.33 -9.71
N PRO A 42 -9.20 0.22 -9.60
CA PRO A 42 -10.67 0.19 -9.70
C PRO A 42 -11.37 0.69 -8.43
N TYR A 43 -10.64 1.30 -7.51
CA TYR A 43 -11.14 1.88 -6.27
C TYR A 43 -10.61 3.30 -6.09
N PRO A 44 -11.37 4.20 -5.42
CA PRO A 44 -10.93 5.58 -5.20
C PRO A 44 -9.63 5.69 -4.41
N ARG A 45 -8.84 6.72 -4.69
CA ARG A 45 -7.60 7.03 -3.97
C ARG A 45 -7.84 7.21 -2.47
N GLU A 46 -8.98 7.80 -2.10
CA GLU A 46 -9.41 8.02 -0.72
C GLU A 46 -9.63 6.71 0.03
N THR A 47 -10.09 5.67 -0.67
CA THR A 47 -10.23 4.31 -0.12
C THR A 47 -8.87 3.74 0.24
N GLY A 48 -7.87 3.83 -0.67
CA GLY A 48 -6.50 3.40 -0.38
C GLY A 48 -5.83 4.24 0.72
N ALA A 49 -6.14 5.54 0.78
CA ALA A 49 -5.65 6.40 1.84
C ALA A 49 -6.23 6.07 3.23
N ALA A 50 -7.26 5.23 3.33
CA ALA A 50 -7.91 4.83 4.59
C ALA A 50 -8.17 6.03 5.52
N VAL A 51 -8.67 7.12 4.94
CA VAL A 51 -8.90 8.37 5.67
C VAL A 51 -10.29 8.33 6.31
N LEU A 52 -10.33 8.15 7.63
CA LEU A 52 -11.55 8.30 8.41
C LEU A 52 -11.81 9.78 8.67
N ASP A 53 -13.03 10.24 8.40
CA ASP A 53 -13.41 11.66 8.40
C ASP A 53 -13.06 12.39 9.71
N GLU A 54 -13.11 11.71 10.85
CA GLU A 54 -12.82 12.31 12.15
C GLU A 54 -11.31 12.46 12.44
N ARG A 55 -10.44 11.79 11.68
CA ARG A 55 -8.99 11.71 11.94
C ARG A 55 -8.13 12.17 10.77
N ARG A 56 -8.69 12.93 9.82
CA ARG A 56 -7.96 13.43 8.65
C ARG A 56 -6.70 14.20 9.02
N HIS A 57 -6.76 14.97 10.12
CA HIS A 57 -5.66 15.79 10.62
C HIS A 57 -4.54 15.00 11.30
N ALA A 58 -4.77 13.71 11.63
CA ALA A 58 -3.84 12.86 12.37
C ALA A 58 -3.55 11.57 11.59
N LYS A 59 -3.33 11.68 10.28
CA LYS A 59 -3.01 10.54 9.43
C LYS A 59 -1.56 10.08 9.63
N TYR A 60 -1.38 8.83 10.03
CA TYR A 60 -0.09 8.15 9.95
C TYR A 60 0.11 7.57 8.55
N TRP A 61 1.26 7.86 7.94
CA TRP A 61 1.64 7.37 6.63
C TRP A 61 2.62 6.21 6.75
N PRO A 62 2.32 5.06 6.12
CA PRO A 62 3.31 3.99 5.94
C PRO A 62 4.52 4.54 5.16
N PRO A 63 5.75 4.43 5.69
CA PRO A 63 6.93 4.99 5.03
C PRO A 63 7.35 4.19 3.79
N VAL A 64 6.98 2.90 3.74
CA VAL A 64 7.29 1.99 2.64
C VAL A 64 6.05 1.17 2.26
N GLY A 65 6.06 0.61 1.05
CA GLY A 65 5.04 -0.32 0.59
C GLY A 65 5.15 -1.70 1.26
N ARG A 66 4.43 -2.68 0.72
CA ARG A 66 4.50 -4.07 1.21
C ARG A 66 5.92 -4.62 1.06
N VAL A 67 6.44 -5.21 2.13
CA VAL A 67 7.78 -5.81 2.16
C VAL A 67 7.81 -7.10 1.33
N ASP A 68 8.86 -7.26 0.53
CA ASP A 68 9.19 -8.53 -0.11
C ASP A 68 10.00 -9.41 0.85
N ASN A 69 9.29 -10.31 1.52
CA ASN A 69 9.91 -11.23 2.49
C ASN A 69 10.82 -12.26 1.81
N VAL A 70 10.43 -12.76 0.62
CA VAL A 70 11.18 -13.82 -0.08
C VAL A 70 12.53 -13.29 -0.57
N TYR A 71 12.56 -12.04 -1.04
CA TYR A 71 13.82 -11.40 -1.39
C TYR A 71 14.76 -11.28 -0.18
N GLY A 72 14.22 -10.87 0.98
CA GLY A 72 14.99 -10.76 2.23
C GLY A 72 15.61 -12.08 2.68
N ASP A 73 14.84 -13.18 2.63
CA ASP A 73 15.33 -14.51 3.01
C ASP A 73 16.42 -15.04 2.07
N ARG A 74 16.39 -14.63 0.79
CA ARG A 74 17.38 -15.03 -0.23
C ARG A 74 18.62 -14.14 -0.26
N ASN A 75 18.51 -12.89 0.21
CA ASN A 75 19.56 -11.89 0.18
C ASN A 75 19.79 -11.35 1.59
N LEU A 76 20.43 -12.16 2.44
CA LEU A 76 20.54 -11.89 3.86
C LEU A 76 21.54 -10.76 4.16
N PHE A 77 21.02 -9.61 4.59
CA PHE A 77 21.80 -8.47 5.10
C PHE A 77 21.36 -8.15 6.53
N CYS A 78 22.19 -8.50 7.52
CA CYS A 78 21.90 -8.28 8.95
C CYS A 78 22.70 -7.12 9.57
N ALA A 79 23.38 -6.34 8.73
CA ALA A 79 24.11 -5.14 9.11
C ALA A 79 23.84 -4.06 8.05
N CYS A 80 24.10 -2.80 8.40
CA CYS A 80 23.96 -1.71 7.44
C CYS A 80 24.83 -1.97 6.21
N VAL A 81 24.19 -2.05 5.04
CA VAL A 81 24.92 -2.08 3.77
C VAL A 81 25.47 -0.67 3.48
N PRO A 82 26.65 -0.55 2.86
CA PRO A 82 27.21 0.74 2.50
C PRO A 82 26.27 1.48 1.53
N MET A 83 26.24 2.82 1.59
CA MET A 83 25.37 3.63 0.74
C MET A 83 25.57 3.36 -0.77
N SER A 84 26.79 2.98 -1.16
CA SER A 84 27.11 2.58 -2.54
C SER A 84 26.28 1.39 -3.04
N ALA A 85 25.81 0.51 -2.14
CA ALA A 85 24.94 -0.61 -2.52
C ALA A 85 23.53 -0.17 -2.95
N TYR A 86 23.15 1.09 -2.70
CA TYR A 86 21.87 1.67 -3.13
C TYR A 86 22.00 2.55 -4.38
N ALA A 87 23.21 2.68 -4.96
CA ALA A 87 23.48 3.62 -6.06
C ALA A 87 22.92 3.17 -7.42
N ASP A 88 22.58 1.88 -7.57
CA ASP A 88 22.18 1.29 -8.87
C ASP A 88 20.65 1.17 -9.05
N GLY A 89 19.85 1.79 -8.18
CA GLY A 89 18.40 1.56 -8.06
C GLY A 89 17.49 2.71 -8.51
N GLU A 90 17.94 3.61 -9.39
CA GLU A 90 17.16 4.73 -9.93
C GLU A 90 16.76 4.53 -11.40
#